data_AF-A0A535IRS1-F1
#
_entry.id   AF-A0A535IRS1-F1
#
_cell.length_a   1.000
_cell.length_b   1.000
_cell.length_c   1.000
_cell.angle_alpha   90.00
_cell.angle_beta   90.00
_cell.angle_gamma   90.00
#
_symmetry.space_group_name_H-M   'P 1'
#
loop_
_entity.id
_entity.type
_entity.pdbx_description
1 polymer ?
#
loop_
_entity_poly.entity_id
_entity_poly.type
_entity_poly.pdbx_seq_one_letter_code
_entity_poly.pdbx_strand_id
1 'polypeptide(L)'
;MLETEPKIVDAYVKPGRVKLIFRHILDYGAPSLLASQAAECAGEQGKFWPMHELLFQRQDAVWTAKPELFGQWAKADLKIDDGRFASCLSSGKYKSKVEGIYAAARERGVRVRPTFEINEKHVQGALTFDAFKQIIDALP
;
A
#
# COMPACT_ATOMS: atom_id res chain seq x y z
N MET A 1 6.75 4.05 7.09
CA MET A 1 6.37 2.79 6.43
C MET A 1 7.55 1.83 6.39
N LEU A 2 8.64 2.19 5.69
CA LEU A 2 9.83 1.34 5.50
C LEU A 2 10.56 0.92 6.79
N GLU A 3 10.40 1.66 7.90
CA GLU A 3 11.02 1.30 9.18
C GLU A 3 10.08 0.50 10.11
N THR A 4 8.86 1.00 10.35
CA THR A 4 7.93 0.42 11.34
C THR A 4 7.18 -0.80 10.80
N GLU A 5 6.74 -0.79 9.54
CA GLU A 5 5.91 -1.86 8.97
C GLU A 5 6.63 -3.23 8.98
N PRO A 6 7.90 -3.36 8.56
CA PRO A 6 8.58 -4.67 8.58
C PRO A 6 8.64 -5.28 9.98
N LYS A 7 8.89 -4.45 11.00
CA LYS A 7 8.92 -4.90 12.41
C LYS A 7 7.55 -5.41 12.87
N ILE A 8 6.45 -4.76 12.46
CA ILE A 8 5.08 -5.23 12.74
C ILE A 8 4.80 -6.55 12.01
N VAL A 9 5.21 -6.65 10.73
CA VAL A 9 5.02 -7.86 9.93
C VAL A 9 5.74 -9.04 10.58
N ASP A 10 6.99 -8.86 10.99
CA ASP A 10 7.78 -9.92 11.61
C ASP A 10 7.23 -10.34 12.98
N ALA A 11 6.86 -9.39 13.83
CA ALA A 11 6.43 -9.67 15.19
C ALA A 11 4.98 -10.18 15.29
N TYR A 12 4.09 -9.79 14.38
CA TYR A 12 2.65 -10.03 14.53
C TYR A 12 1.98 -10.65 13.31
N VAL A 13 2.40 -10.32 12.09
CA VAL A 13 1.75 -10.87 10.87
C VAL A 13 2.25 -12.27 10.55
N LYS A 14 3.57 -12.48 10.51
CA LYS A 14 4.16 -13.81 10.25
C LYS A 14 3.74 -14.87 11.28
N PRO A 15 3.66 -14.56 12.59
CA PRO A 15 3.15 -15.52 13.58
C PRO A 15 1.62 -15.71 13.54
N GLY A 16 0.90 -14.97 12.70
CA GLY A 16 -0.55 -15.08 12.55
C GLY A 16 -1.37 -14.37 13.63
N ARG A 17 -0.77 -13.49 14.45
CA ARG A 17 -1.48 -12.72 15.48
C ARG A 17 -2.29 -11.56 14.91
N VAL A 18 -1.83 -10.97 13.80
CA VAL A 18 -2.47 -9.82 13.15
C VAL A 18 -2.56 -10.04 11.64
N LYS A 19 -3.63 -9.54 11.04
CA LYS A 19 -3.75 -9.41 9.58
C LYS A 19 -3.54 -7.95 9.17
N LEU A 20 -2.51 -7.69 8.38
CA LEU A 20 -2.27 -6.36 7.81
C LEU A 20 -3.07 -6.20 6.50
N ILE A 21 -3.83 -5.10 6.41
CA ILE A 21 -4.60 -4.74 5.21
C ILE A 21 -4.20 -3.32 4.81
N PHE A 22 -3.66 -3.17 3.60
CA PHE A 22 -3.38 -1.87 3.02
C PHE A 22 -4.64 -1.33 2.32
N ARG A 23 -4.96 -0.05 2.56
CA ARG A 23 -6.07 0.65 1.90
C ARG A 23 -5.54 1.91 1.22
N HIS A 24 -5.66 1.94 -0.10
CA HIS A 24 -5.16 3.04 -0.92
C HIS A 24 -5.78 4.38 -0.56
N ILE A 25 -4.96 5.42 -0.55
CA ILE A 25 -5.40 6.80 -0.44
C ILE A 25 -4.84 7.61 -1.62
N LEU A 26 -5.71 8.42 -2.24
CA LEU A 26 -5.43 9.17 -3.47
C LEU A 26 -5.23 10.67 -3.23
N ASP A 27 -4.41 11.02 -2.26
CA ASP A 27 -4.20 12.40 -1.81
C ASP A 27 -3.24 13.22 -2.68
N TYR A 28 -2.42 12.60 -3.52
CA TYR A 28 -1.61 13.27 -4.54
C TYR A 28 -2.23 13.19 -5.95
N GLY A 29 -3.53 12.91 -6.05
CA GLY A 29 -4.24 12.89 -7.33
C GLY A 29 -3.80 11.76 -8.26
N ALA A 30 -3.56 12.08 -9.54
CA ALA A 30 -3.27 11.09 -10.57
C ALA A 30 -2.03 10.22 -10.28
N PRO A 31 -0.90 10.76 -9.77
CA PRO A 31 0.23 9.94 -9.29
C PRO A 31 -0.14 8.89 -8.25
N SER A 32 -0.88 9.25 -7.18
CA SER A 32 -1.32 8.27 -6.17
C SER A 32 -2.22 7.18 -6.78
N LEU A 33 -3.10 7.56 -7.71
CA LEU A 33 -3.98 6.61 -8.39
C LEU A 33 -3.18 5.65 -9.26
N LEU A 34 -2.19 6.14 -9.98
CA LEU A 34 -1.32 5.31 -10.82
C LEU A 34 -0.49 4.35 -9.98
N ALA A 35 0.14 4.83 -8.89
CA ALA A 35 0.91 3.99 -7.97
C ALA A 35 0.04 2.90 -7.30
N SER A 36 -1.17 3.27 -6.87
CA SER A 36 -2.12 2.33 -6.27
C SER A 36 -2.53 1.23 -7.26
N GLN A 37 -2.82 1.59 -8.51
CA GLN A 37 -3.10 0.60 -9.56
C GLN A 37 -1.89 -0.26 -9.88
N ALA A 38 -0.68 0.29 -9.87
CA ALA A 38 0.55 -0.46 -10.07
C ALA A 38 0.75 -1.53 -8.99
N ALA A 39 0.46 -1.21 -7.72
CA ALA A 39 0.47 -2.20 -6.64
C ALA A 39 -0.56 -3.32 -6.85
N GLU A 40 -1.79 -2.99 -7.26
CA GLU A 40 -2.84 -3.97 -7.55
C GLU A 40 -2.51 -4.86 -8.76
N CYS A 41 -1.97 -4.28 -9.84
CA CYS A 41 -1.53 -5.02 -11.02
C CYS A 41 -0.36 -5.98 -10.71
N ALA A 42 0.59 -5.57 -9.87
CA ALA A 42 1.60 -6.49 -9.35
C ALA A 42 0.97 -7.58 -8.45
N GLY A 43 -0.10 -7.23 -7.73
CA GLY A 43 -0.91 -8.16 -6.93
C GLY A 43 -1.51 -9.32 -7.72
N GLU A 44 -1.92 -9.12 -8.97
CA GLU A 44 -2.38 -10.20 -9.87
C GLU A 44 -1.32 -11.29 -10.12
N GLN A 45 -0.06 -10.98 -9.82
CA GLN A 45 1.08 -11.87 -9.97
C GLN A 45 1.68 -12.25 -8.62
N GLY A 46 0.96 -12.02 -7.52
CA GLY A 46 1.41 -12.32 -6.16
C GLY A 46 2.46 -11.36 -5.62
N LYS A 47 2.63 -10.18 -6.24
CA LYS A 47 3.67 -9.18 -5.90
C LYS A 47 3.11 -7.86 -5.38
N PHE A 48 1.94 -7.87 -4.75
CA PHE A 48 1.36 -6.66 -4.13
C PHE A 48 2.29 -6.04 -3.09
N TRP A 49 2.69 -6.79 -2.05
CA TRP A 49 3.56 -6.29 -0.98
C TRP A 49 4.97 -5.90 -1.46
N PRO A 50 5.64 -6.69 -2.31
CA PRO A 50 6.90 -6.26 -2.91
C PRO A 50 6.78 -4.96 -3.72
N MET A 51 5.67 -4.77 -4.46
CA MET A 51 5.44 -3.52 -5.18
C MET A 51 5.12 -2.36 -4.25
N HIS A 52 4.31 -2.59 -3.20
CA HIS A 52 4.06 -1.61 -2.15
C HIS A 52 5.37 -1.10 -1.53
N GLU A 53 6.27 -2.01 -1.15
CA GLU A 53 7.58 -1.64 -0.61
C GLU A 53 8.40 -0.83 -1.62
N LEU A 54 8.47 -1.30 -2.87
CA LEU A 54 9.21 -0.63 -3.95
C LEU A 54 8.72 0.82 -4.19
N LEU A 55 7.40 1.02 -4.17
CA LEU A 55 6.77 2.33 -4.32
C LEU A 55 7.13 3.27 -3.16
N PHE A 56 7.18 2.77 -1.92
CA PHE A 56 7.62 3.56 -0.78
C PHE A 56 9.13 3.83 -0.80
N GLN A 57 9.96 2.89 -1.26
CA GLN A 57 11.40 3.10 -1.43
C GLN A 57 11.71 4.15 -2.50
N ARG A 58 10.87 4.28 -3.53
CA ARG A 58 11.03 5.20 -4.66
C ARG A 58 10.04 6.35 -4.62
N GLN A 59 9.55 6.71 -3.43
CA GLN A 59 8.42 7.61 -3.25
C GLN A 59 8.60 8.96 -3.96
N ASP A 60 9.81 9.53 -3.92
CA ASP A 60 10.12 10.80 -4.59
C ASP A 60 9.90 10.73 -6.11
N ALA A 61 10.22 9.60 -6.73
CA ALA A 61 10.04 9.39 -8.16
C ALA A 61 8.59 9.06 -8.52
N VAL A 62 7.83 8.43 -7.61
CA VAL A 62 6.41 8.08 -7.84
C VAL A 62 5.58 9.31 -8.21
N TRP A 63 5.87 10.47 -7.62
CA TRP A 63 5.10 11.70 -7.80
C TRP A 63 5.18 12.30 -9.21
N THR A 64 6.22 11.94 -9.97
CA THR A 64 6.42 12.39 -11.36
C THR A 64 6.48 11.23 -12.34
N ALA A 65 6.35 10.00 -11.87
CA ALA A 65 6.47 8.79 -12.67
C ALA A 65 5.34 8.67 -13.69
N LYS A 66 5.72 8.23 -14.90
CA LYS A 66 4.79 7.79 -15.94
C LYS A 66 4.53 6.28 -15.81
N PRO A 67 3.44 5.75 -16.40
CA PRO A 67 3.08 4.32 -16.29
C PRO A 67 4.23 3.37 -16.66
N GLU A 68 5.04 3.72 -17.64
CA GLU A 68 6.13 2.88 -18.14
C GLU A 68 7.22 2.67 -17.08
N LEU A 69 7.46 3.67 -16.24
CA LEU A 69 8.48 3.59 -15.18
C LEU A 69 8.09 2.56 -14.11
N PHE A 70 6.81 2.45 -13.78
CA PHE A 70 6.32 1.40 -12.88
C PHE A 70 6.53 0.00 -13.46
N GLY A 71 6.34 -0.17 -14.77
CA GLY A 71 6.62 -1.44 -15.47
C GLY A 71 8.11 -1.80 -15.43
N GLN A 72 8.98 -0.84 -15.71
CA GLN A 72 10.44 -1.02 -15.62
C GLN A 72 10.89 -1.44 -14.23
N TRP A 73 10.41 -0.75 -13.20
CA TRP A 73 10.70 -1.07 -11.80
C TRP A 73 10.20 -2.47 -11.44
N ALA A 74 8.95 -2.78 -11.76
CA ALA A 74 8.38 -4.07 -11.41
C ALA A 74 9.10 -5.23 -12.12
N LYS A 75 9.47 -5.06 -13.39
CA LYS A 75 10.26 -6.05 -14.14
C LYS A 75 11.64 -6.26 -13.51
N ALA A 76 12.37 -5.18 -13.26
CA ALA A 76 13.74 -5.23 -12.77
C ALA A 76 13.83 -5.83 -11.37
N ASP A 77 12.96 -5.39 -10.46
CA ASP A 77 13.08 -5.69 -9.03
C ASP A 77 12.18 -6.86 -8.58
N LEU A 78 11.03 -7.07 -9.24
CA LEU A 78 10.01 -8.01 -8.77
C LEU A 78 9.85 -9.25 -9.66
N LYS A 79 10.55 -9.29 -10.81
CA LYS A 79 10.53 -10.39 -11.79
C LYS A 79 9.12 -10.76 -12.25
N ILE A 80 8.29 -9.76 -12.52
CA ILE A 80 6.92 -9.95 -13.00
C ILE A 80 6.85 -10.09 -14.53
N ASP A 81 5.74 -10.62 -15.03
CA ASP A 81 5.38 -10.55 -16.44
C ASP A 81 5.01 -9.11 -16.82
N ASP A 82 5.89 -8.52 -17.62
CA ASP A 82 5.83 -7.13 -18.11
C ASP A 82 4.60 -6.89 -18.99
N GLY A 83 4.25 -7.84 -19.87
CA GLY A 83 3.10 -7.72 -20.77
C GLY A 83 1.77 -7.73 -20.02
N ARG A 84 1.62 -8.64 -19.05
CA ARG A 84 0.44 -8.69 -18.17
C ARG A 84 0.34 -7.43 -17.31
N PHE A 85 1.45 -6.95 -16.77
CA PHE A 85 1.47 -5.74 -15.95
C PHE A 85 1.11 -4.49 -16.77
N ALA A 86 1.76 -4.30 -17.92
CA ALA A 86 1.52 -3.16 -18.80
C ALA A 86 0.05 -3.12 -19.24
N SER A 87 -0.51 -4.25 -19.68
CA SER A 87 -1.91 -4.34 -20.06
C SER A 87 -2.86 -4.02 -18.90
N CYS A 88 -2.56 -4.52 -17.69
CA CYS A 88 -3.34 -4.21 -16.49
C CYS A 88 -3.34 -2.71 -16.16
N LEU A 89 -2.16 -2.09 -16.18
CA LEU A 89 -2.00 -0.68 -15.81
C LEU A 89 -2.59 0.25 -16.88
N SER A 90 -2.34 -0.01 -18.17
CA SER A 90 -2.81 0.83 -19.28
C SER A 90 -4.32 0.78 -19.48
N SER A 91 -4.95 -0.36 -19.17
CA SER A 91 -6.41 -0.49 -19.22
C SER A 91 -7.12 0.19 -18.05
N GLY A 92 -6.38 0.60 -17.01
CA GLY A 92 -6.97 1.16 -15.80
C GLY A 92 -7.81 0.16 -15.02
N LYS A 93 -7.51 -1.14 -15.13
CA LYS A 93 -8.32 -2.25 -14.59
C LYS A 93 -8.70 -2.08 -13.11
N TYR A 94 -7.80 -1.50 -12.32
CA TYR A 94 -7.99 -1.30 -10.89
C TYR A 94 -8.46 0.09 -10.48
N LYS A 95 -8.67 1.01 -11.43
CA LYS A 95 -9.06 2.39 -11.15
C LYS A 95 -10.29 2.46 -10.24
N SER A 96 -11.40 1.84 -10.62
CA SER A 96 -12.65 1.90 -9.86
C SER A 96 -12.54 1.26 -8.48
N LYS A 97 -11.77 0.17 -8.34
CA LYS A 97 -11.50 -0.47 -7.05
C LYS A 97 -10.78 0.50 -6.11
N VAL A 98 -9.71 1.11 -6.60
CA VAL A 98 -8.86 2.02 -5.82
C VAL A 98 -9.63 3.29 -5.44
N GLU A 99 -10.39 3.88 -6.39
CA GLU A 99 -11.25 5.04 -6.12
C GLU A 99 -12.33 4.72 -5.09
N GLY A 100 -12.95 3.53 -5.16
CA GLY A 100 -13.92 3.07 -4.19
C GLY A 100 -13.33 2.88 -2.77
N ILE A 101 -12.13 2.31 -2.66
CA ILE A 101 -11.42 2.19 -1.38
C ILE A 101 -11.17 3.58 -0.78
N TYR A 102 -10.72 4.53 -1.59
CA TYR A 102 -10.46 5.88 -1.13
C TYR A 102 -11.75 6.62 -0.74
N ALA A 103 -12.82 6.50 -1.53
CA ALA A 103 -14.12 7.07 -1.20
C ALA A 103 -14.63 6.57 0.16
N ALA A 104 -14.60 5.26 0.38
CA ALA A 104 -15.00 4.64 1.65
C ALA A 104 -14.12 5.11 2.83
N ALA A 105 -12.81 5.31 2.61
CA ALA A 105 -11.94 5.87 3.64
C ALA A 105 -12.33 7.31 4.02
N ARG A 106 -12.71 8.14 3.04
CA ARG A 106 -13.19 9.51 3.31
C ARG A 106 -14.52 9.53 4.05
N GLU A 107 -15.44 8.64 3.71
CA GLU A 107 -16.73 8.48 4.39
C GLU A 107 -16.53 8.09 5.86
N ARG A 108 -15.56 7.22 6.15
CA ARG A 108 -15.14 6.88 7.52
C ARG A 108 -14.35 7.98 8.25
N GLY A 109 -14.24 9.17 7.67
CA GLY A 109 -13.58 10.31 8.32
C GLY A 109 -12.05 10.25 8.31
N VAL A 110 -11.41 9.39 7.49
CA VAL A 110 -9.95 9.42 7.35
C VAL A 110 -9.54 10.75 6.70
N ARG A 111 -8.77 11.56 7.44
CA ARG A 111 -8.28 12.89 7.00
C ARG A 111 -6.76 13.00 7.09
N VAL A 112 -6.15 12.33 8.05
CA VAL A 112 -4.70 12.31 8.30
C VAL A 112 -4.10 11.00 7.78
N ARG A 113 -2.85 11.03 7.33
CA ARG A 113 -2.13 9.84 6.87
C ARG A 113 -0.72 9.78 7.48
N PRO A 114 -0.24 8.58 7.83
CA PRO A 114 -1.00 7.33 7.84
C PRO A 114 -2.06 7.33 8.96
N THR A 115 -3.15 6.59 8.74
CA THR A 115 -4.20 6.31 9.74
C THR A 115 -4.41 4.80 9.78
N PHE A 116 -4.57 4.26 10.98
CA PHE A 116 -4.71 2.83 11.23
C PHE A 116 -6.00 2.58 12.00
N GLU A 117 -6.74 1.59 11.53
CA GLU A 117 -7.87 0.99 12.25
C GLU A 117 -7.36 -0.34 12.80
N ILE A 118 -7.18 -0.43 14.13
CA ILE A 118 -6.68 -1.62 14.81
C ILE A 118 -7.84 -2.16 15.65
N ASN A 119 -8.57 -3.13 15.10
CA ASN A 119 -9.88 -3.54 15.61
C ASN A 119 -10.80 -2.31 15.78
N GLU A 120 -11.26 -2.03 17.00
CA GLU A 120 -12.12 -0.87 17.32
C GLU A 120 -11.32 0.41 17.58
N LYS A 121 -9.98 0.35 17.60
CA LYS A 121 -9.14 1.51 17.90
C LYS A 121 -8.79 2.27 16.61
N HIS A 122 -8.98 3.59 16.66
CA HIS A 122 -8.54 4.51 15.61
C HIS A 122 -7.23 5.18 16.03
N VAL A 123 -6.20 5.04 15.21
CA VAL A 123 -4.84 5.52 15.51
C VAL A 123 -4.36 6.38 14.34
N GLN A 124 -3.96 7.61 14.61
CA GLN A 124 -3.52 8.56 13.59
C GLN A 124 -2.04 8.89 13.73
N GLY A 125 -1.37 9.07 12.58
CA GLY A 125 0.03 9.47 12.50
C GLY A 125 1.01 8.31 12.33
N ALA A 126 2.24 8.66 11.96
CA ALA A 126 3.33 7.71 11.80
C ALA A 126 3.95 7.37 13.16
N LEU A 127 3.42 6.34 13.83
CA LEU A 127 3.93 5.88 15.12
C LEU A 127 5.17 4.99 14.99
N THR A 128 5.95 4.91 16.09
CA THR A 128 7.05 3.98 16.24
C THR A 128 6.55 2.55 16.42
N PHE A 129 7.43 1.57 16.19
CA PHE A 129 7.12 0.16 16.45
C PHE A 129 6.69 -0.10 17.90
N ASP A 130 7.36 0.51 18.88
CA ASP A 130 7.05 0.30 20.30
C ASP A 130 5.64 0.78 20.65
N ALA A 131 5.19 1.90 20.08
CA ALA A 131 3.83 2.39 20.26
C ALA A 131 2.80 1.42 19.66
N PHE A 132 3.05 0.88 18.45
CA PHE A 132 2.19 -0.16 17.89
C PHE A 132 2.18 -1.42 18.75
N LYS A 133 3.35 -1.86 19.24
CA LYS A 133 3.49 -3.02 20.10
C LYS A 133 2.63 -2.89 21.37
N GLN A 134 2.68 -1.74 22.05
CA GLN A 134 1.83 -1.47 23.22
C GLN A 134 0.33 -1.58 22.88
N ILE A 135 -0.08 -1.09 21.72
CA ILE A 135 -1.49 -1.15 21.30
C ILE A 135 -1.91 -2.58 20.98
N ILE A 136 -1.10 -3.32 20.21
CA ILE A 136 -1.41 -4.66 19.72
C ILE A 136 -1.39 -5.67 20.86
N ASP A 137 -0.41 -5.61 21.78
CA ASP A 137 -0.34 -6.55 22.90
C ASP A 137 -1.41 -6.32 23.96
N ALA A 138 -2.07 -5.15 23.96
CA ALA A 138 -3.22 -4.87 24.80
C ALA A 138 -4.55 -5.32 24.18
N LEU A 139 -4.54 -5.91 22.98
CA LEU A 139 -5.74 -6.50 22.37
C LEU A 139 -6.06 -7.86 23.03
N PRO A 140 -7.35 -8.20 23.17
CA PRO A 140 -7.79 -9.46 23.76
C PRO A 140 -7.43 -10.68 22.90
#